data_AF-A0A2W6DZU6-F1
#
_entry.id   AF-A0A2W6DZU6-F1
#
_cell.length_a   1.000
_cell.length_b   1.000
_cell.length_c   1.000
_cell.angle_alpha   90.00
_cell.angle_beta   90.00
_cell.angle_gamma   90.00
#
_symmetry.space_group_name_H-M   'P 1'
#
loop_
_entity.id
_entity.type
_entity.pdbx_description
1 polymer ?
#
loop_
_entity_poly.entity_id
_entity_poly.type
_entity_poly.pdbx_seq_one_letter_code
_entity_poly.pdbx_strand_id
1 'polypeptide(L)'
;MSGGAFDDHHPPQPELIKDCVHCGFCLSSCPTYVLWGEEMDSPRGRIHLMKSGLEGEPLSASMVGHFDACLGCMACVPACPSGVQYGTLIADTRAQVQRRYQRPRRERLLREAIFWLFPYPKRLRALRGPLALYQRSGLDRLLRRTGLLDRLPPTLRVMESLTPTVTRRRPLPERVPALGQRRAVVGMLTGCVQDAFFPEVNVATARVLAAEGCDVVIPRGQGCCGALSQHLGREDEAIRFARALIERFEAARVDHVVVNAAGCGSAMKEYAHLLRDDADYAERAQAFVERTRDVSELLVELGSVAPRHPLDVTIAYHDAC
;
A
#
# COMPACT_ATOMS: atom_id res chain seq x y z
N MET A 1 21.10 15.89 23.89
CA MET A 1 21.83 15.82 22.61
C MET A 1 20.85 16.17 21.52
N SER A 2 20.76 17.46 21.15
CA SER A 2 19.88 17.91 20.07
C SER A 2 20.53 17.56 18.73
N GLY A 3 20.53 16.27 18.40
CA GLY A 3 20.72 15.85 17.02
C GLY A 3 19.54 16.35 16.19
N GLY A 4 19.79 16.72 14.94
CA GLY A 4 18.76 17.21 14.01
C GLY A 4 17.59 16.24 13.82
N ALA A 5 16.66 16.59 12.93
CA ALA A 5 15.45 15.79 12.72
C ALA A 5 15.74 14.33 12.35
N PHE A 6 16.84 14.08 11.65
CA PHE A 6 17.16 12.79 11.02
C PHE A 6 18.47 12.19 11.54
N ASP A 7 18.52 10.87 11.65
CA ASP A 7 19.74 10.10 11.89
C ASP A 7 20.45 9.73 10.58
N ASP A 8 21.68 9.19 10.67
CA ASP A 8 22.48 8.81 9.50
C ASP A 8 21.94 7.58 8.76
N HIS A 9 20.97 6.85 9.35
CA HIS A 9 20.41 5.63 8.77
C HIS A 9 19.27 6.00 7.81
N HIS A 10 19.59 6.17 6.54
CA HIS A 10 18.62 6.50 5.48
C HIS A 10 17.84 7.81 5.75
N PRO A 11 18.52 8.96 5.93
CA PRO A 11 17.84 10.25 5.93
C PRO A 11 17.26 10.54 4.53
N PRO A 12 16.24 11.41 4.41
CA PRO A 12 15.77 11.84 3.10
C PRO A 12 16.92 12.42 2.29
N GLN A 13 17.09 11.94 1.05
CA GLN A 13 18.30 12.19 0.27
C GLN A 13 18.43 13.67 -0.13
N PRO A 14 19.54 14.36 0.22
CA PRO A 14 19.73 15.77 -0.12
C PRO A 14 19.66 16.06 -1.62
N GLU A 15 20.15 15.14 -2.47
CA GLU A 15 20.13 15.33 -3.93
C GLU A 15 18.71 15.35 -4.48
N LEU A 16 17.83 14.44 -4.02
CA LEU A 16 16.42 14.41 -4.44
C LEU A 16 15.63 15.63 -3.92
N ILE A 17 16.02 16.21 -2.79
CA ILE A 17 15.42 17.44 -2.27
C ILE A 17 15.74 18.63 -3.18
N LYS A 18 16.97 18.71 -3.70
CA LYS A 18 17.42 19.82 -4.57
C LYS A 18 16.71 19.86 -5.93
N ASP A 19 16.16 18.74 -6.39
CA ASP A 19 15.35 18.67 -7.61
C ASP A 19 14.07 19.53 -7.50
N CYS A 20 13.61 19.80 -6.28
CA CYS A 20 12.43 20.64 -6.07
C CYS A 20 12.75 22.13 -6.25
N VAL A 21 12.31 22.71 -7.36
CA VAL A 21 12.42 24.16 -7.64
C VAL A 21 11.28 25.00 -7.04
N HIS A 22 10.45 24.42 -6.18
CA HIS A 22 9.31 25.08 -5.52
C HIS A 22 8.26 25.74 -6.44
N CYS A 23 8.14 25.29 -7.70
CA CYS A 23 7.24 25.88 -8.71
C CYS A 23 5.74 25.79 -8.42
N GLY A 24 5.29 24.85 -7.58
CA GLY A 24 3.88 24.74 -7.16
C GLY A 24 2.97 23.87 -8.04
N PHE A 25 3.47 23.23 -9.11
CA PHE A 25 2.65 22.33 -9.94
C PHE A 25 2.03 21.16 -9.15
N CYS A 26 2.71 20.71 -8.10
CA CYS A 26 2.21 19.63 -7.24
C CYS A 26 1.01 20.02 -6.36
N LEU A 27 0.67 21.31 -6.25
CA LEU A 27 -0.36 21.80 -5.34
C LEU A 27 -1.76 21.35 -5.76
N SER A 28 -2.12 21.54 -7.03
CA SER A 28 -3.44 21.18 -7.56
C SER A 28 -3.67 19.67 -7.63
N SER A 29 -2.60 18.88 -7.68
CA SER A 29 -2.65 17.42 -7.66
C SER A 29 -2.62 16.82 -6.25
N CYS A 30 -2.26 17.61 -5.23
CA CYS A 30 -2.14 17.09 -3.87
C CYS A 30 -3.48 17.19 -3.12
N PRO A 31 -4.11 16.06 -2.75
CA PRO A 31 -5.43 16.09 -2.12
C PRO A 31 -5.42 16.77 -0.75
N THR A 32 -4.37 16.62 0.05
CA THR A 32 -4.30 17.27 1.38
C THR A 32 -4.17 18.77 1.28
N TYR A 33 -3.37 19.28 0.32
CA TYR A 33 -3.29 20.72 0.07
C TYR A 33 -4.62 21.26 -0.48
N VAL A 34 -5.22 20.60 -1.46
CA VAL A 34 -6.49 21.04 -2.06
C VAL A 34 -7.62 21.11 -1.01
N LEU A 35 -7.63 20.18 -0.05
CA LEU A 35 -8.66 20.15 1.00
C LEU A 35 -8.43 21.17 2.11
N TRP A 36 -7.18 21.43 2.51
CA TRP A 36 -6.89 22.24 3.71
C TRP A 36 -6.29 23.61 3.43
N GLY A 37 -5.72 23.82 2.24
CA GLY A 37 -5.03 25.07 1.89
C GLY A 37 -3.73 25.31 2.67
N GLU A 38 -3.24 24.31 3.41
CA GLU A 38 -1.99 24.38 4.17
C GLU A 38 -0.82 23.97 3.28
N GLU A 39 0.09 24.90 3.01
CA GLU A 39 1.25 24.71 2.14
C GLU A 39 2.15 23.57 2.63
N MET A 40 2.31 23.44 3.95
CA MET A 40 3.13 22.39 4.57
C MET A 40 2.49 21.00 4.42
N ASP A 41 1.21 20.94 4.08
CA ASP A 41 0.51 19.72 3.67
C ASP A 41 0.54 19.47 2.16
N SER A 42 1.39 20.19 1.42
CA SER A 42 1.71 19.89 0.02
C SER A 42 3.02 19.08 -0.10
N PRO A 43 3.31 18.49 -1.28
CA PRO A 43 4.58 17.79 -1.52
C PRO A 43 5.77 18.74 -1.41
N ARG A 44 5.70 19.95 -1.98
CA ARG A 44 6.80 20.93 -1.91
C ARG A 44 7.00 21.49 -0.49
N GLY A 45 5.91 21.68 0.26
CA GLY A 45 6.00 22.09 1.67
C GLY A 45 6.63 21.00 2.54
N ARG A 46 6.32 19.73 2.30
CA ARG A 46 7.00 18.63 2.98
C ARG A 46 8.47 18.49 2.59
N ILE A 47 8.81 18.72 1.32
CA ILE A 47 10.22 18.77 0.90
C ILE A 47 10.96 19.92 1.60
N HIS A 48 10.30 21.07 1.80
CA HIS A 48 10.85 22.15 2.62
C HIS A 48 11.13 21.70 4.06
N LEU A 49 10.19 20.99 4.71
CA LEU A 49 10.40 20.43 6.04
C LEU A 49 11.56 19.43 6.10
N MET A 50 11.69 18.58 5.08
CA MET A 50 12.81 17.65 4.96
C MET A 50 14.13 18.41 4.87
N LYS A 51 14.19 19.48 4.06
CA LYS A 51 15.38 20.32 3.96
C LYS A 51 15.74 20.95 5.32
N SER A 52 14.78 21.58 5.99
CA SER A 52 15.01 22.18 7.32
C SER A 52 15.50 21.15 8.34
N GLY A 53 14.93 19.94 8.31
CA GLY A 53 15.35 18.84 9.18
C GLY A 53 16.80 18.40 8.94
N LEU A 54 17.27 18.39 7.70
CA LEU A 54 18.67 18.14 7.34
C LEU A 54 19.60 19.29 7.74
N GLU A 55 19.11 20.52 7.75
CA GLU A 55 19.85 21.73 8.19
C GLU A 55 19.97 21.85 9.71
N GLY A 56 19.40 20.90 10.46
CA GLY A 56 19.56 20.77 11.90
C GLY A 56 18.33 21.15 12.72
N GLU A 57 17.23 21.54 12.08
CA GLU A 57 15.97 21.78 12.79
C GLU A 57 15.49 20.47 13.46
N PRO A 58 15.03 20.52 14.72
CA PRO A 58 14.56 19.34 15.42
C PRO A 58 13.21 18.87 14.86
N LEU A 59 12.99 17.54 14.89
CA LEU A 59 11.73 16.94 14.46
C LEU A 59 10.59 17.31 15.44
N SER A 60 9.83 18.34 15.08
CA SER A 60 8.73 18.86 15.90
C SER A 60 7.42 18.08 15.68
N ALA A 61 6.49 18.18 16.63
CA ALA A 61 5.17 17.56 16.51
C ALA A 61 4.36 18.09 15.30
N SER A 62 4.52 19.36 14.96
CA SER A 62 3.88 19.96 13.76
C SER A 62 4.48 19.40 12.48
N MET A 63 5.81 19.30 12.39
CA MET A 63 6.49 18.69 11.24
C MET A 63 6.03 17.24 11.02
N VAL A 64 5.93 16.46 12.10
CA VAL A 64 5.41 15.08 12.06
C VAL A 64 3.96 15.04 11.58
N GLY A 65 3.12 15.96 12.05
CA GLY A 65 1.72 16.05 11.62
C GLY A 65 1.58 16.20 10.11
N HIS A 66 2.41 17.05 9.49
CA HIS A 66 2.41 17.24 8.04
C HIS A 66 2.86 15.99 7.29
N PHE A 67 3.89 15.28 7.76
CA PHE A 67 4.33 14.03 7.13
C PHE A 67 3.30 12.88 7.27
N ASP A 68 2.65 12.79 8.42
CA ASP A 68 1.60 11.80 8.70
C ASP A 68 0.34 12.06 7.86
N ALA A 69 0.04 13.31 7.57
CA ALA A 69 -1.12 13.67 6.77
C ALA A 69 -0.98 13.25 5.30
N CYS A 70 0.23 13.09 4.78
CA CYS A 70 0.43 12.65 3.40
C CYS A 70 -0.28 11.31 3.15
N LEU A 71 -1.11 11.21 2.11
CA LEU A 71 -1.82 9.95 1.82
C LEU A 71 -0.90 8.88 1.22
N GLY A 72 0.26 9.27 0.69
CA GLY A 72 1.15 8.36 -0.05
C GLY A 72 0.63 8.00 -1.45
N CYS A 73 -0.23 8.84 -2.03
CA CYS A 73 -0.88 8.64 -3.33
C CYS A 73 0.07 8.77 -4.53
N MET A 74 1.16 9.52 -4.39
CA MET A 74 2.09 9.79 -5.50
C MET A 74 1.51 10.57 -6.68
N ALA A 75 0.25 11.03 -6.65
CA ALA A 75 -0.33 11.93 -7.67
C ALA A 75 0.54 13.17 -7.99
N CYS A 76 1.37 13.60 -7.04
CA CYS A 76 2.31 14.70 -7.22
C CYS A 76 3.55 14.37 -8.08
N VAL A 77 3.91 13.09 -8.21
CA VAL A 77 5.10 12.64 -8.96
C VAL A 77 4.91 12.85 -10.46
N PRO A 78 3.86 12.32 -11.12
CA PRO A 78 3.65 12.57 -12.55
C PRO A 78 3.29 14.02 -12.86
N ALA A 79 2.77 14.78 -11.87
CA ALA A 79 2.50 16.21 -12.02
C ALA A 79 3.77 17.08 -11.94
N CYS A 80 4.89 16.55 -11.45
CA CYS A 80 6.10 17.32 -11.23
C CYS A 80 6.93 17.43 -12.52
N PRO A 81 7.09 18.63 -13.10
CA PRO A 81 7.91 18.80 -14.31
C PRO A 81 9.40 18.57 -14.05
N SER A 82 9.84 18.70 -12.81
CA SER A 82 11.23 18.43 -12.39
C SER A 82 11.52 16.95 -12.12
N GLY A 83 10.50 16.08 -12.16
CA GLY A 83 10.69 14.65 -11.92
C GLY A 83 11.12 14.29 -10.50
N VAL A 84 10.76 15.12 -9.50
CA VAL A 84 11.13 14.87 -8.09
C VAL A 84 10.63 13.50 -7.64
N GLN A 85 11.53 12.67 -7.13
CA GLN A 85 11.23 11.34 -6.58
C GLN A 85 10.64 11.44 -5.18
N TYR A 86 9.46 12.07 -5.08
CA TYR A 86 8.80 12.35 -3.80
C TYR A 86 8.46 11.07 -3.01
N GLY A 87 8.15 9.96 -3.70
CA GLY A 87 7.88 8.67 -3.07
C GLY A 87 9.04 8.17 -2.20
N THR A 88 10.25 8.21 -2.75
CA THR A 88 11.50 7.89 -2.03
C THR A 88 11.69 8.81 -0.83
N LEU A 89 11.55 10.13 -1.04
CA LEU A 89 11.71 11.14 0.01
C LEU A 89 10.75 10.93 1.19
N ILE A 90 9.46 10.71 0.93
CA ILE A 90 8.48 10.51 2.00
C ILE A 90 8.65 9.15 2.69
N ALA A 91 9.08 8.10 1.97
CA ALA A 91 9.37 6.79 2.56
C ALA A 91 10.53 6.89 3.56
N ASP A 92 11.66 7.48 3.15
CA ASP A 92 12.84 7.70 4.00
C ASP A 92 12.48 8.56 5.22
N THR A 93 11.76 9.66 4.99
CA THR A 93 11.30 10.56 6.06
C THR A 93 10.40 9.87 7.07
N ARG A 94 9.49 8.98 6.64
CA ARG A 94 8.60 8.27 7.56
C ARG A 94 9.35 7.25 8.41
N ALA A 95 10.37 6.61 7.87
CA ALA A 95 11.25 5.74 8.65
C ALA A 95 11.96 6.54 9.76
N GLN A 96 12.46 7.73 9.43
CA GLN A 96 13.03 8.67 10.41
C GLN A 96 12.00 9.07 11.48
N VAL A 97 10.80 9.50 11.07
CA VAL A 97 9.71 9.84 12.01
C VAL A 97 9.41 8.67 12.96
N GLN A 98 9.30 7.45 12.43
CA GLN A 98 8.99 6.27 13.22
C GLN A 98 10.08 5.93 14.25
N ARG A 99 11.37 6.16 13.94
CA ARG A 99 12.49 5.89 14.86
C ARG A 99 12.74 7.04 15.84
N ARG A 100 12.59 8.28 15.40
CA ARG A 100 13.05 9.49 16.09
C ARG A 100 11.96 10.18 16.91
N TYR A 101 10.70 10.10 16.48
CA TYR A 101 9.60 10.81 17.14
C TYR A 101 8.89 9.95 18.20
N GLN A 102 8.82 10.45 19.43
CA GLN A 102 8.10 9.78 20.51
C GLN A 102 6.61 10.14 20.49
N ARG A 103 5.80 9.28 19.86
CA ARG A 103 4.34 9.43 19.83
C ARG A 103 3.70 9.24 21.22
N PRO A 104 2.56 9.90 21.51
CA PRO A 104 1.78 9.67 22.71
C PRO A 104 1.43 8.19 22.92
N ARG A 105 1.37 7.74 24.18
CA ARG A 105 1.17 6.32 24.53
C ARG A 105 -0.06 5.68 23.88
N ARG A 106 -1.17 6.41 23.81
CA ARG A 106 -2.43 5.94 23.22
C ARG A 106 -2.27 5.66 21.72
N GLU A 107 -1.60 6.56 21.02
CA GLU A 107 -1.34 6.43 19.60
C GLU A 107 -0.37 5.27 19.32
N ARG A 108 0.69 5.16 20.12
CA ARG A 108 1.64 4.04 20.02
C ARG A 108 0.94 2.69 20.21
N LEU A 109 0.05 2.56 21.19
CA LEU A 109 -0.70 1.33 21.43
C LEU A 109 -1.60 0.98 20.23
N LEU A 110 -2.33 1.97 19.70
CA LEU A 110 -3.18 1.76 18.53
C LEU A 110 -2.36 1.34 17.30
N ARG A 111 -1.24 2.01 17.04
CA ARG A 111 -0.33 1.67 15.94
C ARG A 111 0.22 0.25 16.10
N GLU A 112 0.72 -0.12 17.28
CA GLU A 112 1.21 -1.49 17.50
C GLU A 112 0.10 -2.54 17.35
N ALA A 113 -1.14 -2.24 17.76
CA ALA A 113 -2.28 -3.13 17.50
C ALA A 113 -2.55 -3.30 16.00
N ILE A 114 -2.48 -2.21 15.23
CA ILE A 114 -2.63 -2.22 13.77
C ILE A 114 -1.54 -3.09 13.12
N PHE A 115 -0.27 -2.86 13.46
CA PHE A 115 0.83 -3.64 12.90
C PHE A 115 0.85 -5.08 13.39
N TRP A 116 0.37 -5.36 14.60
CA TRP A 116 0.22 -6.72 15.07
C TRP A 116 -0.91 -7.45 14.33
N LEU A 117 -1.93 -6.75 13.84
CA LEU A 117 -3.09 -7.39 13.23
C LEU A 117 -2.98 -7.51 11.70
N PHE A 118 -2.88 -6.39 11.00
CA PHE A 118 -3.16 -6.28 9.57
C PHE A 118 -2.13 -6.99 8.66
N PRO A 119 -0.82 -6.93 8.93
CA PRO A 119 0.18 -7.64 8.13
C PRO A 119 0.15 -9.16 8.27
N TYR A 120 -0.73 -9.74 9.09
CA TYR A 120 -0.71 -11.16 9.42
C TYR A 120 -2.01 -11.86 8.98
N PRO A 121 -2.04 -12.47 7.77
CA PRO A 121 -3.26 -13.07 7.18
C PRO A 121 -3.95 -14.12 8.07
N LYS A 122 -3.20 -14.84 8.90
CA LYS A 122 -3.77 -15.81 9.86
C LYS A 122 -4.60 -15.11 10.94
N ARG A 123 -4.13 -13.95 11.44
CA ARG A 123 -4.83 -13.15 12.46
C ARG A 123 -6.08 -12.50 11.87
N LEU A 124 -5.99 -11.92 10.67
CA LEU A 124 -7.15 -11.38 9.95
C LEU A 124 -8.22 -12.44 9.68
N ARG A 125 -7.82 -13.64 9.25
CA ARG A 125 -8.76 -14.75 9.04
C ARG A 125 -9.47 -15.18 10.32
N ALA A 126 -8.79 -15.14 11.47
CA ALA A 126 -9.39 -15.44 12.76
C ALA A 126 -10.47 -14.41 13.16
N LEU A 127 -10.30 -13.13 12.80
CA LEU A 127 -11.27 -12.07 13.10
C LEU A 127 -12.58 -12.19 12.31
N ARG A 128 -12.59 -12.92 11.19
CA ARG A 128 -13.81 -13.09 10.37
C ARG A 128 -14.95 -13.75 11.13
N GLY A 129 -14.67 -14.69 12.04
CA GLY A 129 -15.68 -15.42 12.80
C GLY A 129 -16.47 -14.51 13.75
N PRO A 130 -15.79 -13.82 14.69
CA PRO A 130 -16.42 -12.83 15.55
C PRO A 130 -17.13 -11.72 14.76
N LEU A 131 -16.53 -11.26 13.66
CA LEU A 131 -17.13 -10.22 12.85
C LEU A 131 -18.41 -10.71 12.13
N ALA A 132 -18.42 -11.94 11.64
CA ALA A 132 -19.61 -12.55 11.06
C ALA A 132 -20.72 -12.72 12.12
N LEU A 133 -20.38 -13.06 13.36
CA LEU A 133 -21.35 -13.15 14.46
C LEU A 133 -21.94 -11.77 14.78
N TYR A 134 -21.10 -10.74 14.86
CA TYR A 134 -21.52 -9.35 15.05
C TYR A 134 -22.51 -8.91 13.97
N GLN A 135 -22.18 -9.13 12.68
CA GLN A 135 -23.05 -8.78 11.56
C GLN A 135 -24.35 -9.61 11.52
N ARG A 136 -24.27 -10.91 11.86
CA ARG A 136 -25.46 -11.79 11.91
C ARG A 136 -26.41 -11.44 13.05
N SER A 137 -25.89 -10.98 14.19
CA SER A 137 -26.70 -10.54 15.32
C SER A 137 -27.52 -9.29 15.01
N GLY A 138 -27.17 -8.54 13.95
CA GLY A 138 -27.79 -7.27 13.60
C GLY A 138 -27.38 -6.11 14.51
N LEU A 139 -26.39 -6.32 15.40
CA LEU A 139 -25.87 -5.27 16.28
C LEU A 139 -25.24 -4.12 15.49
N ASP A 140 -24.59 -4.42 14.37
CA ASP A 140 -24.09 -3.44 13.40
C ASP A 140 -25.21 -2.51 12.90
N ARG A 141 -26.34 -3.10 12.48
CA ARG A 141 -27.51 -2.37 11.99
C ARG A 141 -28.19 -1.59 13.12
N LEU A 142 -28.25 -2.15 14.33
CA LEU A 142 -28.80 -1.47 15.49
C LEU A 142 -27.98 -0.23 15.86
N LEU A 143 -26.65 -0.38 15.96
CA LEU A 143 -25.74 0.72 16.27
C LEU A 143 -25.83 1.86 15.25
N ARG A 144 -25.91 1.51 13.96
CA ARG A 144 -26.08 2.48 12.85
C ARG A 144 -27.44 3.17 12.85
N ARG A 145 -28.52 2.45 13.17
CA ARG A 145 -29.89 3.00 13.17
C ARG A 145 -30.21 3.86 14.38
N THR A 146 -29.67 3.52 15.54
CA THR A 146 -29.98 4.19 16.82
C THR A 146 -29.17 5.47 17.06
N GLY A 147 -28.21 5.79 16.18
CA GLY A 147 -27.27 6.89 16.39
C GLY A 147 -26.31 6.63 17.56
N LEU A 148 -26.27 5.40 18.11
CA LEU A 148 -25.38 5.09 19.24
C LEU A 148 -23.90 5.14 18.83
N LEU A 149 -23.61 4.92 17.54
CA LEU A 149 -22.27 5.12 16.97
C LEU A 149 -21.75 6.55 17.14
N ASP A 150 -22.61 7.56 17.12
CA ASP A 150 -22.19 8.96 17.26
C ASP A 150 -21.71 9.28 18.68
N ARG A 151 -22.11 8.45 19.65
CA ARG A 151 -21.62 8.52 21.04
C ARG A 151 -20.30 7.80 21.26
N LEU A 152 -19.80 7.03 20.28
CA LEU A 152 -18.50 6.38 20.38
C LEU A 152 -17.36 7.37 20.11
N PRO A 153 -16.16 7.11 20.67
CA PRO A 153 -14.95 7.84 20.29
C PRO A 153 -14.77 7.88 18.77
N PRO A 154 -14.31 9.00 18.18
CA PRO A 154 -14.21 9.16 16.73
C PRO A 154 -13.47 8.03 16.02
N THR A 155 -12.36 7.55 16.61
CA THR A 155 -11.59 6.42 16.07
C THR A 155 -12.41 5.14 15.98
N LEU A 156 -13.19 4.81 17.02
CA LEU A 156 -14.03 3.60 17.02
C LEU A 156 -15.18 3.72 16.02
N ARG A 157 -15.76 4.92 15.90
CA ARG A 157 -16.80 5.20 14.90
C ARG A 157 -16.27 5.01 13.47
N VAL A 158 -15.07 5.53 13.17
CA VAL A 158 -14.41 5.33 11.87
C VAL A 158 -14.11 3.85 11.63
N MET A 159 -13.54 3.15 12.62
CA MET A 159 -13.24 1.71 12.50
C MET A 159 -14.51 0.88 12.24
N GLU A 160 -15.61 1.17 12.93
CA GLU A 160 -16.89 0.51 12.70
C GLU A 160 -17.42 0.84 11.30
N SER A 161 -17.37 2.11 10.87
CA SER A 161 -17.86 2.51 9.55
C SER A 161 -17.10 1.86 8.39
N LEU A 162 -15.81 1.56 8.58
CA LEU A 162 -14.92 0.92 7.60
C LEU A 162 -14.90 -0.61 7.71
N THR A 163 -15.70 -1.18 8.62
CA THR A 163 -15.71 -2.63 8.83
C THR A 163 -16.28 -3.36 7.60
N PRO A 164 -15.54 -4.32 7.01
CA PRO A 164 -15.96 -4.98 5.78
C PRO A 164 -17.08 -5.99 6.03
N THR A 165 -17.97 -6.15 5.05
CA THR A 165 -18.98 -7.22 5.06
C THR A 165 -18.32 -8.59 4.93
N VAL A 166 -18.60 -9.52 5.84
CA VAL A 166 -18.01 -10.85 5.79
C VAL A 166 -18.75 -11.71 4.78
N THR A 167 -18.16 -11.90 3.60
CA THR A 167 -18.67 -12.79 2.54
C THR A 167 -18.16 -14.22 2.71
N ARG A 168 -18.80 -15.20 2.04
CA ARG A 168 -18.31 -16.59 2.05
C ARG A 168 -17.02 -16.71 1.24
N ARG A 169 -15.94 -17.17 1.86
CA ARG A 169 -14.66 -17.39 1.19
C ARG A 169 -14.74 -18.60 0.24
N ARG A 170 -14.22 -18.44 -0.97
CA ARG A 170 -13.94 -19.52 -1.91
C ARG A 170 -12.41 -19.66 -2.02
N PRO A 171 -11.82 -20.81 -1.61
CA PRO A 171 -10.39 -20.97 -1.72
C PRO A 171 -9.99 -21.03 -3.20
N LEU A 172 -8.97 -20.26 -3.57
CA LEU A 172 -8.34 -20.37 -4.88
C LEU A 172 -7.42 -21.61 -4.93
N PRO A 173 -7.44 -22.37 -6.04
CA PRO A 173 -6.44 -23.41 -6.27
C PRO A 173 -5.05 -22.77 -6.42
N GLU A 174 -3.98 -23.56 -6.35
CA GLU A 174 -2.60 -23.06 -6.56
C GLU A 174 -2.31 -22.72 -8.02
N ARG A 175 -3.14 -23.24 -8.93
CA ARG A 175 -3.05 -22.95 -10.35
C ARG A 175 -4.43 -22.84 -10.95
N VAL A 176 -4.67 -21.80 -11.73
CA VAL A 176 -5.83 -21.64 -12.61
C VAL A 176 -5.31 -21.66 -14.04
N PRO A 177 -5.57 -22.72 -14.81
CA PRO A 177 -5.00 -22.86 -16.15
C PRO A 177 -5.56 -21.81 -17.10
N ALA A 178 -4.73 -21.41 -18.06
CA ALA A 178 -5.13 -20.56 -19.18
C ALA A 178 -6.31 -21.19 -19.95
N LEU A 179 -7.22 -20.35 -20.42
CA LEU A 179 -8.25 -20.73 -21.38
C LEU A 179 -7.75 -20.42 -22.80
N GLY A 180 -7.85 -21.40 -23.69
CA GLY A 180 -7.33 -21.28 -25.06
C GLY A 180 -5.81 -21.40 -25.13
N GLN A 181 -5.18 -20.60 -25.99
CA GLN A 181 -3.73 -20.62 -26.17
C GLN A 181 -3.02 -20.00 -24.96
N ARG A 182 -2.03 -20.69 -24.39
CA ARG A 182 -1.20 -20.17 -23.30
C ARG A 182 -0.30 -19.03 -23.81
N ARG A 183 -0.38 -17.87 -23.16
CA ARG A 183 0.36 -16.65 -23.54
C ARG A 183 1.42 -16.24 -22.53
N ALA A 184 1.16 -16.47 -21.24
CA ALA A 184 2.08 -16.15 -20.15
C ALA A 184 1.80 -17.04 -18.93
N VAL A 185 2.78 -17.17 -18.03
CA VAL A 185 2.63 -17.74 -16.69
C VAL A 185 2.74 -16.60 -15.67
N VAL A 186 1.67 -16.36 -14.91
CA VAL A 186 1.58 -15.19 -14.03
C VAL A 186 1.40 -15.60 -12.58
N GLY A 187 2.22 -15.06 -11.68
CA GLY A 187 2.09 -15.24 -10.25
C GLY A 187 1.15 -14.21 -9.66
N MET A 188 0.00 -14.60 -9.14
CA MET A 188 -0.96 -13.65 -8.57
C MET A 188 -0.77 -13.47 -7.05
N LEU A 189 -0.55 -12.22 -6.63
CA LEU A 189 -0.60 -11.82 -5.24
C LEU A 189 -2.04 -11.80 -4.75
N THR A 190 -2.35 -12.47 -3.63
CA THR A 190 -3.72 -12.47 -3.08
C THR A 190 -3.97 -11.32 -2.10
N GLY A 191 -2.91 -10.73 -1.54
CA GLY A 191 -2.96 -9.72 -0.49
C GLY A 191 -3.43 -10.25 0.86
N CYS A 192 -3.03 -9.59 1.95
CA CYS A 192 -3.38 -10.00 3.31
C CYS A 192 -4.83 -9.65 3.68
N VAL A 193 -5.22 -8.38 3.48
CA VAL A 193 -6.59 -7.88 3.74
C VAL A 193 -7.56 -8.40 2.68
N GLN A 194 -7.15 -8.38 1.41
CA GLN A 194 -8.00 -8.79 0.30
C GLN A 194 -8.36 -10.28 0.33
N ASP A 195 -7.40 -11.20 0.55
CA ASP A 195 -7.71 -12.63 0.75
C ASP A 195 -8.64 -12.86 1.96
N ALA A 196 -8.50 -12.02 2.99
CA ALA A 196 -9.30 -12.13 4.20
C ALA A 196 -10.71 -11.57 4.04
N PHE A 197 -10.95 -10.47 3.33
CA PHE A 197 -12.26 -9.79 3.35
C PHE A 197 -12.90 -9.57 1.98
N PHE A 198 -12.13 -9.62 0.90
CA PHE A 198 -12.62 -9.44 -0.47
C PHE A 198 -12.15 -10.59 -1.40
N PRO A 199 -12.35 -11.87 -1.01
CA PRO A 199 -11.82 -13.01 -1.75
C PRO A 199 -12.39 -13.11 -3.18
N GLU A 200 -13.57 -12.57 -3.44
CA GLU A 200 -14.20 -12.51 -4.75
C GLU A 200 -13.39 -11.69 -5.77
N VAL A 201 -12.65 -10.67 -5.32
CA VAL A 201 -11.78 -9.87 -6.18
C VAL A 201 -10.65 -10.75 -6.72
N ASN A 202 -9.99 -11.52 -5.85
CA ASN A 202 -8.94 -12.46 -6.28
C ASN A 202 -9.49 -13.54 -7.22
N VAL A 203 -10.71 -14.04 -6.98
CA VAL A 203 -11.35 -15.01 -7.87
C VAL A 203 -11.66 -14.39 -9.22
N ALA A 204 -12.15 -13.16 -9.26
CA ALA A 204 -12.42 -12.44 -10.50
C ALA A 204 -11.12 -12.17 -11.28
N THR A 205 -10.06 -11.69 -10.61
CA THR A 205 -8.75 -11.45 -11.21
C THR A 205 -8.18 -12.73 -11.83
N ALA A 206 -8.17 -13.85 -11.10
CA ALA A 206 -7.68 -15.13 -11.65
C ALA A 206 -8.50 -15.59 -12.86
N ARG A 207 -9.83 -15.40 -12.84
CA ARG A 207 -10.69 -15.74 -13.98
C ARG A 207 -10.44 -14.86 -15.21
N VAL A 208 -10.24 -13.56 -15.01
CA VAL A 208 -9.93 -12.62 -16.10
C VAL A 208 -8.58 -12.97 -16.71
N LEU A 209 -7.54 -13.15 -15.90
CA LEU A 209 -6.21 -13.54 -16.38
C LEU A 209 -6.25 -14.88 -17.13
N ALA A 210 -6.95 -15.88 -16.61
CA ALA A 210 -7.12 -17.17 -17.27
C ALA A 210 -7.84 -17.04 -18.62
N ALA A 211 -8.92 -16.24 -18.69
CA ALA A 211 -9.65 -15.97 -19.92
C ALA A 211 -8.79 -15.24 -20.97
N GLU A 212 -7.84 -14.43 -20.53
CA GLU A 212 -6.88 -13.71 -21.38
C GLU A 212 -5.67 -14.57 -21.77
N GLY A 213 -5.71 -15.89 -21.50
CA GLY A 213 -4.70 -16.86 -21.90
C GLY A 213 -3.52 -16.99 -20.93
N CYS A 214 -3.61 -16.44 -19.71
CA CYS A 214 -2.57 -16.58 -18.69
C CYS A 214 -2.76 -17.84 -17.85
N ASP A 215 -1.68 -18.56 -17.62
CA ASP A 215 -1.62 -19.62 -16.63
C ASP A 215 -1.32 -19.02 -15.26
N VAL A 216 -2.33 -18.94 -14.39
CA VAL A 216 -2.26 -18.19 -13.14
C VAL A 216 -1.77 -19.09 -12.02
N VAL A 217 -0.56 -18.83 -11.54
CA VAL A 217 0.04 -19.49 -10.37
C VAL A 217 -0.24 -18.65 -9.13
N ILE A 218 -0.69 -19.31 -8.05
CA ILE A 218 -1.07 -18.67 -6.79
C ILE A 218 -0.29 -19.37 -5.67
N PRO A 219 0.98 -18.97 -5.42
CA PRO A 219 1.83 -19.64 -4.44
C PRO A 219 1.18 -19.62 -3.05
N ARG A 220 1.31 -20.72 -2.29
CA ARG A 220 0.84 -20.74 -0.89
C ARG A 220 1.83 -20.00 0.01
N GLY A 221 1.31 -19.48 1.12
CA GLY A 221 2.15 -18.88 2.16
C GLY A 221 2.81 -17.57 1.75
N GLN A 222 2.19 -16.78 0.85
CA GLN A 222 2.71 -15.48 0.38
C GLN A 222 2.97 -14.49 1.51
N GLY A 223 2.18 -14.55 2.60
CA GLY A 223 2.30 -13.61 3.71
C GLY A 223 1.75 -12.23 3.37
N CYS A 224 2.45 -11.18 3.78
CA CYS A 224 2.12 -9.79 3.48
C CYS A 224 3.18 -9.21 2.55
N CYS A 225 2.79 -8.25 1.71
CA CYS A 225 3.71 -7.46 0.89
C CYS A 225 4.45 -6.36 1.66
N GLY A 226 4.14 -6.14 2.94
CA GLY A 226 4.80 -5.13 3.75
C GLY A 226 4.38 -3.68 3.50
N ALA A 227 3.44 -3.42 2.58
CA ALA A 227 2.97 -2.07 2.25
C ALA A 227 2.63 -1.21 3.47
N LEU A 228 1.86 -1.76 4.42
CA LEU A 228 1.48 -1.04 5.64
C LEU A 228 2.70 -0.65 6.49
N SER A 229 3.66 -1.57 6.66
CA SER A 229 4.88 -1.35 7.42
C SER A 229 5.76 -0.29 6.74
N GLN A 230 5.90 -0.39 5.41
CA GLN A 230 6.69 0.55 4.62
C GLN A 230 6.09 1.97 4.63
N HIS A 231 4.80 2.11 4.32
CA HIS A 231 4.12 3.41 4.25
C HIS A 231 4.04 4.13 5.60
N LEU A 232 4.30 3.45 6.71
CA LEU A 232 4.29 4.02 8.06
C LEU A 232 5.66 3.99 8.74
N GLY A 233 6.73 3.70 8.00
CA GLY A 233 8.12 3.81 8.47
C GLY A 233 8.65 2.65 9.31
N ARG A 234 7.98 1.49 9.36
CA ARG A 234 8.52 0.26 9.98
C ARG A 234 9.40 -0.49 8.99
N GLU A 235 10.55 0.09 8.69
CA GLU A 235 11.50 -0.36 7.68
C GLU A 235 11.92 -1.83 7.85
N ASP A 236 12.42 -2.22 9.02
CA ASP A 236 12.86 -3.61 9.27
C ASP A 236 11.74 -4.64 9.02
N GLU A 237 10.51 -4.31 9.41
CA GLU A 237 9.37 -5.20 9.21
C GLU A 237 8.99 -5.28 7.72
N ALA A 238 9.04 -4.16 7.00
CA ALA A 238 8.84 -4.12 5.56
C ALA A 238 9.89 -4.94 4.81
N ILE A 239 11.19 -4.79 5.16
CA ILE A 239 12.30 -5.56 4.59
C ILE A 239 12.05 -7.06 4.74
N ARG A 240 11.69 -7.53 5.95
CA ARG A 240 11.40 -8.96 6.18
C ARG A 240 10.25 -9.47 5.31
N PHE A 241 9.19 -8.67 5.15
CA PHE A 241 8.06 -9.04 4.30
C PHE A 241 8.44 -9.07 2.82
N ALA A 242 9.19 -8.08 2.34
CA ALA A 242 9.66 -8.00 0.97
C ALA A 242 10.55 -9.21 0.62
N ARG A 243 11.56 -9.53 1.44
CA ARG A 243 12.43 -10.71 1.25
C ARG A 243 11.63 -12.00 1.14
N ALA A 244 10.73 -12.23 2.10
CA ALA A 244 9.90 -13.43 2.12
C ALA A 244 8.98 -13.51 0.90
N LEU A 245 8.44 -12.38 0.42
CA LEU A 245 7.59 -12.37 -0.77
C LEU A 245 8.37 -12.67 -2.04
N ILE A 246 9.56 -12.06 -2.20
CA ILE A 246 10.47 -12.28 -3.33
C ILE A 246 10.78 -13.78 -3.45
N GLU A 247 11.23 -14.42 -2.37
CA GLU A 247 11.55 -15.85 -2.35
C GLU A 247 10.38 -16.72 -2.80
N ARG A 248 9.15 -16.38 -2.37
CA ARG A 248 7.95 -17.17 -2.69
C ARG A 248 7.63 -17.14 -4.17
N PHE A 249 7.78 -15.98 -4.81
CA PHE A 249 7.49 -15.82 -6.24
C PHE A 249 8.64 -16.26 -7.12
N GLU A 250 9.90 -16.13 -6.68
CA GLU A 250 11.04 -16.74 -7.37
C GLU A 250 10.90 -18.27 -7.43
N ALA A 251 10.52 -18.90 -6.31
CA ALA A 251 10.26 -20.34 -6.28
C ALA A 251 9.10 -20.77 -7.20
N ALA A 252 8.16 -19.87 -7.48
CA ALA A 252 7.02 -20.12 -8.35
C ALA A 252 7.36 -20.09 -9.85
N ARG A 253 8.52 -19.54 -10.24
CA ARG A 253 9.02 -19.49 -11.62
C ARG A 253 8.00 -18.92 -12.62
N VAL A 254 7.52 -17.71 -12.32
CA VAL A 254 6.52 -17.00 -13.13
C VAL A 254 7.18 -15.92 -13.99
N ASP A 255 6.56 -15.59 -15.13
CA ASP A 255 7.02 -14.55 -16.04
C ASP A 255 6.77 -13.16 -15.42
N HIS A 256 5.58 -12.98 -14.84
CA HIS A 256 5.15 -11.74 -14.19
C HIS A 256 4.56 -12.01 -12.81
N VAL A 257 4.71 -11.05 -11.91
CA VAL A 257 4.00 -11.01 -10.62
C VAL A 257 2.86 -10.00 -10.73
N VAL A 258 1.62 -10.48 -10.67
CA VAL A 258 0.43 -9.65 -10.86
C VAL A 258 -0.16 -9.25 -9.52
N VAL A 259 -0.43 -7.96 -9.40
CA VAL A 259 -1.05 -7.34 -8.23
C VAL A 259 -2.36 -6.69 -8.65
N ASN A 260 -3.39 -6.80 -7.81
CA ASN A 260 -4.72 -6.23 -8.04
C ASN A 260 -5.17 -5.35 -6.86
N ALA A 261 -4.21 -4.89 -6.05
CA ALA A 261 -4.42 -4.02 -4.91
C ALA A 261 -3.35 -2.92 -4.93
N ALA A 262 -3.77 -1.67 -5.17
CA ALA A 262 -2.88 -0.53 -5.41
C ALA A 262 -1.80 -0.35 -4.35
N GLY A 263 -2.16 -0.40 -3.05
CA GLY A 263 -1.19 -0.27 -1.96
C GLY A 263 -0.14 -1.38 -1.95
N CYS A 264 -0.50 -2.61 -2.33
CA CYS A 264 0.48 -3.69 -2.48
C CYS A 264 1.38 -3.43 -3.70
N GLY A 265 0.79 -3.02 -4.83
CA GLY A 265 1.52 -2.76 -6.08
C GLY A 265 2.53 -1.63 -5.92
N SER A 266 2.09 -0.49 -5.37
CA SER A 266 2.95 0.67 -5.07
C SER A 266 4.11 0.28 -4.16
N ALA A 267 3.86 -0.39 -3.04
CA ALA A 267 4.93 -0.82 -2.14
C ALA A 267 5.91 -1.80 -2.82
N MET A 268 5.42 -2.75 -3.62
CA MET A 268 6.26 -3.71 -4.33
C MET A 268 7.15 -3.05 -5.38
N LYS A 269 6.71 -1.96 -6.02
CA LYS A 269 7.53 -1.19 -6.96
C LYS A 269 8.70 -0.46 -6.28
N GLU A 270 8.58 -0.20 -4.99
CA GLU A 270 9.60 0.44 -4.16
C GLU A 270 10.59 -0.57 -3.53
N TYR A 271 10.46 -1.87 -3.78
CA TYR A 271 11.32 -2.89 -3.17
C TYR A 271 12.81 -2.71 -3.52
N ALA A 272 13.11 -2.24 -4.73
CA ALA A 272 14.49 -1.95 -5.14
C ALA A 272 15.11 -0.88 -4.23
N HIS A 273 14.37 0.20 -3.93
CA HIS A 273 14.82 1.20 -2.97
C HIS A 273 14.89 0.64 -1.56
N LEU A 274 13.84 -0.07 -1.10
CA LEU A 274 13.78 -0.63 0.25
C LEU A 274 14.92 -1.61 0.57
N LEU A 275 15.37 -2.39 -0.41
CA LEU A 275 16.40 -3.44 -0.28
C LEU A 275 17.74 -3.05 -0.90
N ARG A 276 17.97 -1.78 -1.23
CA ARG A 276 19.17 -1.30 -1.94
C ARG A 276 20.49 -1.60 -1.22
N ASP A 277 20.48 -1.61 0.11
CA ASP A 277 21.67 -1.84 0.96
C ASP A 277 21.82 -3.32 1.36
N ASP A 278 20.94 -4.18 0.86
CA ASP A 278 20.96 -5.62 1.13
C ASP A 278 21.67 -6.38 0.01
N ALA A 279 22.92 -6.76 0.24
CA ALA A 279 23.76 -7.43 -0.75
C ALA A 279 23.12 -8.72 -1.33
N ASP A 280 22.32 -9.44 -0.55
CA ASP A 280 21.69 -10.69 -0.98
C ASP A 280 20.38 -10.47 -1.76
N TYR A 281 19.79 -9.26 -1.69
CA TYR A 281 18.48 -8.97 -2.27
C TYR A 281 18.42 -7.76 -3.20
N ALA A 282 19.41 -6.85 -3.24
CA ALA A 282 19.33 -5.63 -4.05
C ALA A 282 19.03 -5.93 -5.53
N GLU A 283 19.81 -6.82 -6.16
CA GLU A 283 19.58 -7.23 -7.55
C GLU A 283 18.28 -8.03 -7.73
N ARG A 284 17.96 -8.90 -6.77
CA ARG A 284 16.73 -9.72 -6.81
C ARG A 284 15.49 -8.85 -6.68
N ALA A 285 15.54 -7.81 -5.85
CA ALA A 285 14.48 -6.83 -5.67
C ALA A 285 14.28 -6.02 -6.95
N GLN A 286 15.35 -5.57 -7.60
CA GLN A 286 15.28 -4.90 -8.90
C GLN A 286 14.59 -5.80 -9.95
N ALA A 287 15.06 -7.03 -10.12
CA ALA A 287 14.46 -8.00 -11.05
C ALA A 287 13.01 -8.36 -10.68
N PHE A 288 12.64 -8.28 -9.40
CA PHE A 288 11.28 -8.52 -8.93
C PHE A 288 10.34 -7.34 -9.25
N VAL A 289 10.80 -6.11 -9.04
CA VAL A 289 10.09 -4.87 -9.40
C VAL A 289 9.79 -4.85 -10.91
N GLU A 290 10.79 -5.20 -11.73
CA GLU A 290 10.68 -5.24 -13.19
C GLU A 290 9.66 -6.26 -13.70
N ARG A 291 9.42 -7.34 -12.95
CA ARG A 291 8.40 -8.36 -13.27
C ARG A 291 7.04 -8.09 -12.62
N THR A 292 6.98 -7.19 -11.66
CA THR A 292 5.74 -6.84 -10.97
C THR A 292 4.87 -5.97 -11.88
N ARG A 293 3.59 -6.30 -12.04
CA ARG A 293 2.62 -5.57 -12.85
C ARG A 293 1.33 -5.36 -12.08
N ASP A 294 0.71 -4.18 -12.22
CA ASP A 294 -0.72 -4.09 -11.91
C ASP A 294 -1.49 -4.98 -12.90
N VAL A 295 -2.63 -5.54 -12.47
CA VAL A 295 -3.47 -6.34 -13.35
C VAL A 295 -3.88 -5.57 -14.60
N SER A 296 -4.16 -4.27 -14.48
CA SER A 296 -4.56 -3.42 -15.61
C SER A 296 -3.39 -3.18 -16.56
N GLU A 297 -2.20 -2.93 -16.01
CA GLU A 297 -0.95 -2.77 -16.76
C GLU A 297 -0.68 -4.01 -17.62
N LEU A 298 -0.71 -5.20 -17.01
CA LEU A 298 -0.49 -6.46 -17.73
C LEU A 298 -1.54 -6.71 -18.81
N LEU A 299 -2.82 -6.43 -18.53
CA LEU A 299 -3.90 -6.64 -19.51
C LEU A 299 -3.76 -5.74 -20.74
N VAL A 300 -3.25 -4.52 -20.56
CA VAL A 300 -2.93 -3.61 -21.66
C VAL A 300 -1.71 -4.11 -22.44
N GLU A 301 -0.63 -4.50 -21.75
CA GLU A 301 0.60 -5.00 -22.37
C GLU A 301 0.36 -6.27 -23.21
N LEU A 302 -0.41 -7.22 -22.67
CA LEU A 302 -0.77 -8.44 -23.40
C LEU A 302 -1.75 -8.11 -24.54
N GLY A 303 -2.68 -7.19 -24.33
CA GLY A 303 -3.85 -7.06 -25.19
C GLY A 303 -4.87 -8.17 -24.97
N SER A 304 -6.11 -7.91 -25.38
CA SER A 304 -7.26 -8.75 -25.05
C SER A 304 -7.55 -9.81 -26.11
N VAL A 305 -7.77 -11.05 -25.66
CA VAL A 305 -8.21 -12.20 -26.46
C VAL A 305 -9.52 -12.79 -25.97
N ALA A 306 -9.87 -12.54 -24.70
CA ALA A 306 -11.13 -13.01 -24.13
C ALA A 306 -12.33 -12.31 -24.82
N PRO A 307 -13.40 -13.04 -25.18
CA PRO A 307 -14.64 -12.43 -25.61
C PRO A 307 -15.19 -11.49 -24.54
N ARG A 308 -15.48 -10.24 -24.92
CA ARG A 308 -16.04 -9.22 -24.03
C ARG A 308 -17.52 -9.03 -24.34
N HIS A 309 -18.33 -8.91 -23.31
CA HIS A 309 -19.76 -8.66 -23.44
C HIS A 309 -20.06 -7.22 -23.02
N PRO A 310 -20.85 -6.46 -23.80
CA PRO A 310 -21.23 -5.11 -23.42
C PRO A 310 -22.05 -5.14 -22.13
N LEU A 311 -21.80 -4.19 -21.24
CA LEU A 311 -22.59 -3.95 -20.04
C LEU A 311 -23.32 -2.63 -20.22
N ASP A 312 -24.65 -2.66 -20.27
CA ASP A 312 -25.49 -1.45 -20.37
C ASP A 312 -25.64 -0.80 -18.99
N VAL A 313 -24.52 -0.23 -18.50
CA VAL A 313 -24.42 0.39 -17.17
C VAL A 313 -23.48 1.59 -17.22
N THR A 314 -23.76 2.60 -16.40
CA THR A 314 -22.83 3.70 -16.13
C THR A 314 -21.95 3.35 -14.94
N ILE A 315 -20.63 3.45 -15.09
CA ILE A 315 -19.65 3.16 -14.04
C ILE A 315 -18.88 4.43 -13.69
N ALA A 316 -18.83 4.78 -12.40
CA ALA A 316 -17.88 5.78 -11.90
C ALA A 316 -16.54 5.10 -11.65
N TYR A 317 -15.52 5.45 -12.45
CA TYR A 317 -14.17 4.97 -12.25
C TYR A 317 -13.51 5.74 -11.10
N HIS A 318 -13.04 5.02 -10.10
CA HIS A 318 -12.22 5.56 -9.03
C HIS A 318 -10.80 5.03 -9.22
N ASP A 319 -9.91 5.91 -9.68
CA ASP A 319 -8.51 5.57 -9.81
C ASP A 319 -7.88 5.33 -8.44
N ALA A 320 -6.84 4.51 -8.41
CA ALA A 320 -6.00 4.42 -7.24
C ALA A 320 -5.38 5.80 -6.97
N CYS A 321 -5.24 6.11 -5.67
CA CYS A 321 -4.57 7.32 -5.23
C CYS A 321 -3.15 7.37 -5.76
#